data_AF-A0A1H5NIM9-F1
#
_entry.id   AF-A0A1H5NIM9-F1
#
_cell.length_a   1.000
_cell.length_b   1.000
_cell.length_c   1.000
_cell.angle_alpha   90.00
_cell.angle_beta   90.00
_cell.angle_gamma   90.00
#
_symmetry.space_group_name_H-M   'P 1'
#
loop_
_entity.id
_entity.type
_entity.pdbx_description
1 polymer ?
#
loop_
_entity_poly.entity_id
_entity_poly.type
_entity_poly.pdbx_seq_one_letter_code
_entity_poly.pdbx_strand_id
1 'polypeptide(L)'
;MRVLLVTMTFMTLAGCASGTISTLNEEHYGCRATGNFFDFSGETAIAECRKKIDQFCQLTGAPTVIGKTASEPSGYGRYATADIDFQCISAKDAELKQRQIAEIKNQQMKAVIQNAKSTCQQDFGFTPNTPEFGNCLLQIQRQSIEHEREQSAQAASDERSEAALAQQRREASDRNAMGAMQMLNDNNNKAIDRINNRVTPGINCTSYSYGSTVQTNCN
;
A
#
# COMPACT_ATOMS: atom_id res chain seq x y z
N MET A 1 -36.50 27.42 30.48
CA MET A 1 -36.44 26.20 29.63
C MET A 1 -36.75 26.57 28.20
N ARG A 2 -35.73 26.57 27.32
CA ARG A 2 -35.89 26.55 25.87
C ARG A 2 -34.77 25.66 25.32
N VAL A 3 -35.10 24.39 25.14
CA VAL A 3 -34.20 23.41 24.52
C VAL A 3 -34.32 23.62 23.01
N LEU A 4 -33.29 24.19 22.41
CA LEU A 4 -33.14 24.24 20.95
C LEU A 4 -32.60 22.88 20.50
N LEU A 5 -33.50 22.07 19.93
CA LEU A 5 -33.17 20.87 19.17
C LEU A 5 -32.35 21.28 17.93
N VAL A 6 -31.03 21.05 17.97
CA VAL A 6 -30.17 21.08 16.79
C VAL A 6 -30.23 19.70 16.16
N THR A 7 -31.11 19.55 15.17
CA THR A 7 -31.10 18.42 14.24
C THR A 7 -29.86 18.54 13.35
N MET A 8 -28.80 17.84 13.74
CA MET A 8 -27.55 17.74 12.98
C MET A 8 -27.73 16.75 11.84
N THR A 9 -28.22 17.24 10.71
CA THR A 9 -28.32 16.48 9.46
C THR A 9 -26.90 16.19 8.93
N PHE A 10 -26.37 15.01 9.23
CA PHE A 10 -25.14 14.51 8.63
C PHE A 10 -25.38 14.27 7.13
N MET A 11 -24.83 15.16 6.30
CA MET A 11 -24.72 14.95 4.87
C MET A 11 -23.78 13.76 4.61
N THR A 12 -24.35 12.60 4.29
CA THR A 12 -23.63 11.48 3.71
C THR A 12 -23.17 11.87 2.30
N LEU A 13 -21.91 12.31 2.19
CA LEU A 13 -21.19 12.45 0.92
C LEU A 13 -20.98 11.05 0.31
N ALA A 14 -22.04 10.49 -0.28
CA ALA A 14 -21.98 9.32 -1.15
C ALA A 14 -21.49 9.77 -2.54
N GLY A 15 -20.18 9.98 -2.67
CA GLY A 15 -19.50 10.10 -3.95
C GLY A 15 -18.94 8.74 -4.36
N CYS A 16 -19.38 8.23 -5.51
CA CYS A 16 -18.97 6.96 -6.11
C CYS A 16 -17.46 6.92 -6.45
N ALA A 17 -16.64 6.60 -5.45
CA ALA A 17 -15.28 6.08 -5.56
C ALA A 17 -15.05 5.24 -4.30
N SER A 18 -14.50 4.03 -4.43
CA SER A 18 -14.49 2.96 -3.43
C SER A 18 -13.54 3.21 -2.25
N GLY A 19 -13.88 4.20 -1.44
CA GLY A 19 -13.23 4.52 -0.17
C GLY A 19 -14.23 5.14 0.80
N THR A 20 -14.52 4.48 1.91
CA THR A 20 -15.53 4.90 2.90
C THR A 20 -14.82 5.36 4.17
N ILE A 21 -15.16 6.55 4.66
CA ILE A 21 -14.72 7.03 5.97
C ILE A 21 -15.77 6.61 7.00
N SER A 22 -15.34 5.91 8.03
CA SER A 22 -16.15 5.50 9.18
C SER A 22 -15.61 6.11 10.46
N THR A 23 -16.48 6.59 11.35
CA THR A 23 -16.09 7.01 12.71
C THR A 23 -15.79 5.76 13.55
N LEU A 24 -14.57 5.64 14.07
CA LEU A 24 -14.19 4.57 15.00
C LEU A 24 -14.52 4.98 16.44
N ASN A 25 -14.13 6.20 16.82
CA ASN A 25 -14.40 6.84 18.12
C ASN A 25 -14.60 8.37 17.92
N GLU A 26 -14.93 9.12 18.98
CA GLU A 26 -15.13 10.59 18.93
C GLU A 26 -13.97 11.36 18.30
N GLU A 27 -12.73 10.85 18.38
CA GLU A 27 -11.54 11.47 17.81
C GLU A 27 -10.80 10.60 16.79
N HIS A 28 -11.30 9.40 16.49
CA HIS A 28 -10.63 8.47 15.58
C HIS A 28 -11.57 8.05 14.44
N TYR A 29 -11.04 8.11 13.23
CA TYR A 29 -11.73 7.82 12.00
C TYR A 29 -10.97 6.72 11.27
N GLY A 30 -11.68 5.84 10.60
CA GLY A 30 -11.14 4.81 9.72
C GLY A 30 -11.47 5.16 8.28
N CYS A 31 -10.56 4.93 7.35
CA CYS A 31 -10.84 4.93 5.93
C CYS A 31 -10.60 3.53 5.38
N ARG A 32 -11.64 2.94 4.79
CA ARG A 32 -11.57 1.64 4.10
C ARG A 32 -11.71 1.87 2.59
N ALA A 33 -10.69 1.50 1.82
CA ALA A 33 -10.74 1.54 0.37
C ALA A 33 -10.49 0.17 -0.26
N THR A 34 -11.12 -0.05 -1.41
CA THR A 34 -10.91 -1.25 -2.25
C THR A 34 -10.30 -0.79 -3.57
N GLY A 35 -9.15 -1.38 -3.91
CA GLY A 35 -8.46 -1.15 -5.18
C GLY A 35 -9.21 -1.78 -6.35
N ASN A 36 -8.76 -1.46 -7.57
CA ASN A 36 -9.38 -1.96 -8.78
C ASN A 36 -9.05 -3.45 -9.03
N PHE A 37 -9.80 -4.08 -9.95
CA PHE A 37 -9.58 -5.47 -10.35
C PHE A 37 -8.16 -5.76 -10.85
N PHE A 38 -7.45 -4.74 -11.35
CA PHE A 38 -6.06 -4.84 -11.82
C PHE A 38 -5.02 -4.36 -10.80
N ASP A 39 -5.45 -3.92 -9.61
CA ASP A 39 -4.52 -3.49 -8.56
C ASP A 39 -3.99 -4.71 -7.82
N PHE A 40 -2.71 -5.03 -8.05
CA PHE A 40 -2.00 -6.12 -7.38
C PHE A 40 -1.40 -5.72 -6.03
N SER A 41 -1.39 -4.43 -5.71
CA SER A 41 -0.94 -3.89 -4.42
C SER A 41 -2.06 -3.06 -3.78
N GLY A 42 -2.05 -3.01 -2.44
CA GLY A 42 -2.95 -2.13 -1.70
C GLY A 42 -2.59 -0.64 -1.79
N GLU A 43 -1.54 -0.26 -2.53
CA GLU A 43 -1.03 1.12 -2.60
C GLU A 43 -2.03 2.07 -3.23
N THR A 44 -2.73 1.64 -4.29
CA THR A 44 -3.76 2.43 -4.96
C THR A 44 -4.94 2.71 -4.02
N ALA A 45 -5.33 1.70 -3.23
CA ALA A 45 -6.36 1.83 -2.20
C ALA A 45 -5.89 2.75 -1.04
N ILE A 46 -4.62 2.65 -0.62
CA ILE A 46 -4.03 3.55 0.38
C ILE A 46 -4.05 5.01 -0.14
N ALA A 47 -3.63 5.24 -1.38
CA ALA A 47 -3.57 6.56 -1.98
C ALA A 47 -4.97 7.20 -2.09
N GLU A 48 -5.99 6.42 -2.46
CA GLU A 48 -7.37 6.89 -2.47
C GLU A 48 -7.85 7.27 -1.08
N CYS A 49 -7.57 6.44 -0.07
CA CYS A 49 -7.92 6.74 1.30
C CYS A 49 -7.21 7.99 1.83
N ARG A 50 -5.90 8.14 1.57
CA ARG A 50 -5.15 9.35 1.97
C ARG A 50 -5.75 10.62 1.39
N LYS A 51 -6.11 10.62 0.11
CA LYS A 51 -6.75 11.77 -0.55
C LYS A 51 -8.08 12.14 0.12
N LYS A 52 -8.90 11.15 0.48
CA LYS A 52 -10.18 11.37 1.17
C LYS A 52 -10.00 11.82 2.61
N ILE A 53 -9.02 11.28 3.32
CA ILE A 53 -8.64 11.67 4.68
C ILE A 53 -8.20 13.14 4.70
N ASP A 54 -7.35 13.55 3.76
CA ASP A 54 -6.89 14.93 3.66
C ASP A 54 -8.05 15.87 3.37
N GLN A 55 -8.97 15.52 2.46
CA GLN A 55 -10.17 16.31 2.20
C GLN A 55 -11.08 16.41 3.44
N PHE A 56 -11.29 15.30 4.15
CA PHE A 56 -12.14 15.26 5.34
C PHE A 56 -11.58 16.11 6.49
N CYS A 57 -10.28 16.03 6.74
CA CYS A 57 -9.67 16.83 7.80
C CYS A 57 -9.45 18.30 7.39
N GLN A 58 -9.24 18.60 6.09
CA GLN A 58 -9.26 19.98 5.58
C GLN A 58 -10.61 20.67 5.80
N LEU A 59 -11.73 19.95 5.60
CA LEU A 59 -13.07 20.47 5.87
C LEU A 59 -13.30 20.77 7.36
N THR A 60 -12.59 20.07 8.25
CA THR A 60 -12.65 20.28 9.71
C THR A 60 -11.57 21.25 10.23
N GLY A 61 -10.76 21.84 9.34
CA GLY A 61 -9.73 22.82 9.70
C GLY A 61 -8.56 22.23 10.49
N ALA A 62 -8.36 20.92 10.40
CA ALA A 62 -7.47 20.14 11.23
C ALA A 62 -6.50 19.35 10.34
N PRO A 63 -5.19 19.30 10.63
CA PRO A 63 -4.30 18.42 9.89
C PRO A 63 -4.51 16.95 10.26
N THR A 64 -4.18 16.07 9.31
CA THR A 64 -4.34 14.62 9.39
C THR A 64 -3.18 13.98 10.15
N VAL A 65 -3.49 13.13 11.12
CA VAL A 65 -2.54 12.19 11.73
C VAL A 65 -2.95 10.80 11.31
N ILE A 66 -2.15 10.20 10.42
CA ILE A 66 -2.31 8.80 10.03
C ILE A 66 -1.75 7.93 11.16
N GLY A 67 -2.60 7.05 11.68
CA GLY A 67 -2.25 6.01 12.64
C GLY A 67 -1.83 4.73 11.93
N LYS A 68 -2.54 3.63 12.22
CA LYS A 68 -2.23 2.31 11.64
C LYS A 68 -2.73 2.23 10.20
N THR A 69 -1.84 1.85 9.29
CA THR A 69 -2.20 1.50 7.92
C THR A 69 -2.12 -0.02 7.79
N ALA A 70 -3.22 -0.66 7.45
CA ALA A 70 -3.27 -2.05 7.05
C ALA A 70 -3.63 -2.12 5.56
N SER A 71 -2.92 -2.93 4.80
CA SER A 71 -3.28 -3.19 3.42
C SER A 71 -3.17 -4.68 3.12
N GLU A 72 -4.15 -5.19 2.39
CA GLU A 72 -4.11 -6.55 1.85
C GLU A 72 -3.96 -6.44 0.33
N PRO A 73 -2.91 -7.06 -0.26
CA PRO A 73 -2.78 -7.12 -1.70
C PRO A 73 -3.91 -7.97 -2.30
N SER A 74 -4.22 -7.74 -3.57
CA SER A 74 -5.18 -8.59 -4.27
C SER A 74 -4.59 -10.00 -4.48
N GLY A 75 -5.49 -10.98 -4.58
CA GLY A 75 -5.15 -12.38 -4.79
C GLY A 75 -6.22 -13.04 -5.65
N TYR A 76 -6.10 -14.36 -5.88
CA TYR A 76 -7.08 -15.09 -6.67
C TYR A 76 -8.49 -14.94 -6.07
N GLY A 77 -9.37 -14.20 -6.76
CA GLY A 77 -10.73 -13.91 -6.29
C GLY A 77 -10.86 -12.88 -5.17
N ARG A 78 -9.81 -12.12 -4.83
CA ARG A 78 -9.83 -11.07 -3.78
C ARG A 78 -9.29 -9.75 -4.31
N TYR A 79 -10.01 -8.65 -4.08
CA TYR A 79 -9.55 -7.31 -4.42
C TYR A 79 -8.54 -6.80 -3.39
N ALA A 80 -7.64 -5.90 -3.81
CA ALA A 80 -6.73 -5.23 -2.90
C ALA A 80 -7.54 -4.31 -1.97
N THR A 81 -7.25 -4.31 -0.68
CA THR A 81 -7.94 -3.46 0.29
C THR A 81 -6.93 -2.68 1.11
N ALA A 82 -7.36 -1.52 1.60
CA ALA A 82 -6.61 -0.70 2.54
C ALA A 82 -7.54 -0.20 3.63
N ASP A 83 -7.13 -0.37 4.87
CA ASP A 83 -7.75 0.19 6.06
C ASP A 83 -6.75 1.13 6.74
N ILE A 84 -7.13 2.40 6.88
CA ILE A 84 -6.30 3.44 7.47
C ILE A 84 -7.03 4.05 8.66
N ASP A 85 -6.46 3.91 9.85
CA ASP A 85 -6.90 4.66 11.02
C ASP A 85 -6.26 6.04 11.00
N PHE A 86 -7.04 7.10 11.25
CA PHE A 86 -6.58 8.47 11.25
C PHE A 86 -7.32 9.34 12.27
N GLN A 87 -6.69 10.43 12.68
CA GLN A 87 -7.25 11.46 13.55
C GLN A 87 -7.08 12.83 12.89
N CYS A 88 -8.12 13.66 12.94
CA CYS A 88 -7.99 15.08 12.61
C CYS A 88 -7.62 15.81 13.90
N ILE A 89 -6.36 16.26 14.02
CA ILE A 89 -5.89 16.97 15.23
C ILE A 89 -6.24 18.45 15.16
N SER A 90 -6.52 19.09 16.29
CA SER A 90 -6.76 20.54 16.30
C SER A 90 -5.52 21.31 15.80
N ALA A 91 -5.73 22.48 15.20
CA ALA A 91 -4.62 23.33 14.73
C ALA A 91 -3.58 23.64 15.84
N LYS A 92 -4.03 23.65 17.10
CA LYS A 92 -3.18 23.90 18.28
C LYS A 92 -2.24 22.73 18.58
N ASP A 93 -2.71 21.49 18.42
CA ASP A 93 -1.91 20.29 18.66
C ASP A 93 -0.92 20.04 17.51
N ALA A 94 -1.30 20.43 16.30
CA ALA A 94 -0.43 20.41 15.14
C ALA A 94 0.76 21.37 15.32
N GLU A 95 0.49 22.58 15.81
CA GLU A 95 1.52 23.56 16.12
C GLU A 95 2.43 23.06 17.26
N LEU A 96 1.86 22.43 18.29
CA LEU A 96 2.64 21.82 19.38
C LEU A 96 3.58 20.71 18.87
N LYS A 97 3.08 19.82 18.00
CA LYS A 97 3.87 18.73 17.42
C LYS A 97 4.97 19.26 16.50
N GLN A 98 4.67 20.28 15.69
CA GLN A 98 5.69 20.95 14.88
C GLN A 98 6.76 21.62 15.74
N ARG A 99 6.38 22.29 16.84
CA ARG A 99 7.32 22.86 17.80
C ARG A 99 8.20 21.79 18.44
N GLN A 100 7.63 20.67 18.85
CA GLN A 100 8.40 19.54 19.40
C GLN A 100 9.40 18.96 18.38
N ILE A 101 8.97 18.77 17.13
CA ILE A 101 9.87 18.29 16.06
C ILE A 101 10.99 19.32 15.79
N ALA A 102 10.66 20.61 15.75
CA ALA A 102 11.64 21.67 15.58
C ALA A 102 12.63 21.71 16.76
N GLU A 103 12.15 21.53 17.99
CA GLU A 103 12.98 21.51 19.19
C GLU A 103 13.90 20.29 19.21
N ILE A 104 13.41 19.10 18.87
CA ILE A 104 14.22 17.88 18.73
C ILE A 104 15.30 18.08 17.66
N LYS A 105 14.94 18.62 16.49
CA LYS A 105 15.92 18.93 15.43
C LYS A 105 16.97 19.93 15.90
N ASN A 106 16.56 20.96 16.64
CA ASN A 106 17.46 21.97 17.15
C ASN A 106 18.42 21.39 18.21
N GLN A 107 17.93 20.50 19.08
CA GLN A 107 18.76 19.76 20.03
C GLN A 107 19.76 18.83 19.33
N GLN A 108 19.32 18.08 18.31
CA GLN A 108 20.20 17.25 17.49
C GLN A 108 21.26 18.08 16.79
N MET A 109 20.89 19.19 16.17
CA MET A 109 21.83 20.08 15.48
C MET A 109 22.85 20.69 16.46
N LYS A 110 22.43 21.05 17.68
CA LYS A 110 23.35 21.47 18.74
C LYS A 110 24.34 20.38 19.12
N ALA A 111 23.89 19.13 19.26
CA ALA A 111 24.75 18.00 19.57
C ALA A 111 25.77 17.74 18.46
N VAL A 112 25.35 17.79 17.19
CA VAL A 112 26.25 17.65 16.03
C VAL A 112 27.29 18.76 16.00
N ILE A 113 26.88 20.01 16.22
CA ILE A 113 27.81 21.16 16.28
C ILE A 113 28.79 20.99 17.45
N GLN A 114 28.32 20.58 18.63
CA GLN A 114 29.19 20.35 19.78
C GLN A 114 30.20 19.23 19.51
N ASN A 115 29.76 18.13 18.88
CA ASN A 115 30.63 17.02 18.52
C ASN A 115 31.69 17.47 17.48
N ALA A 116 31.29 18.16 16.41
CA ALA A 116 32.21 18.69 15.42
C ALA A 116 33.23 19.67 16.03
N LYS A 117 32.80 20.50 16.98
CA LYS A 117 33.70 21.39 17.74
C LYS A 117 34.71 20.59 18.57
N SER A 118 34.27 19.55 19.29
CA SER A 118 35.20 18.70 20.05
C SER A 118 36.18 17.97 19.14
N THR A 119 35.74 17.43 18.00
CA THR A 119 36.63 16.78 17.02
C THR A 119 37.69 17.76 16.51
N CYS A 120 37.29 18.96 16.07
CA CYS A 120 38.24 19.96 15.58
C CYS A 120 39.22 20.44 16.67
N GLN A 121 38.79 20.51 17.94
CA GLN A 121 39.62 21.01 19.03
C GLN A 121 40.51 19.93 19.66
N GLN A 122 39.99 18.71 19.85
CA GLN A 122 40.66 17.63 20.57
C GLN A 122 41.48 16.73 19.64
N ASP A 123 40.92 16.37 18.47
CA ASP A 123 41.58 15.43 17.55
C ASP A 123 42.56 16.15 16.62
N PHE A 124 42.19 17.34 16.16
CA PHE A 124 43.01 18.14 15.25
C PHE A 124 43.79 19.27 15.94
N GLY A 125 43.53 19.55 17.22
CA GLY A 125 44.25 20.56 17.99
C GLY A 125 43.99 22.02 17.57
N PHE A 126 42.95 22.28 16.76
CA PHE A 126 42.67 23.64 16.29
C PHE A 126 42.15 24.53 17.42
N THR A 127 42.70 25.73 17.53
CA THR A 127 42.23 26.72 18.50
C THR A 127 40.90 27.34 18.07
N PRO A 128 39.92 27.49 18.98
CA PRO A 128 38.63 28.11 18.67
C PRO A 128 38.81 29.52 18.10
N ASN A 129 37.91 29.92 17.18
CA ASN A 129 37.91 31.23 16.51
C ASN A 129 39.08 31.48 15.55
N THR A 130 39.79 30.44 15.11
CA THR A 130 40.75 30.54 14.01
C THR A 130 40.10 30.19 12.67
N PRO A 131 40.64 30.69 11.55
CA PRO A 131 40.18 30.30 10.22
C PRO A 131 40.32 28.79 9.98
N GLU A 132 41.30 28.14 10.59
CA GLU A 132 41.51 26.68 10.46
C GLU A 132 40.42 25.89 11.19
N PHE A 133 39.99 26.35 12.38
CA PHE A 133 38.84 25.77 13.07
C PHE A 133 37.55 25.90 12.26
N GLY A 134 37.33 27.06 11.61
CA GLY A 134 36.19 27.27 10.72
C GLY A 134 36.21 26.33 9.51
N ASN A 135 37.37 26.14 8.89
CA ASN A 135 37.55 25.20 7.78
C ASN A 135 37.32 23.74 8.20
N CYS A 136 37.79 23.34 9.38
CA CYS A 136 37.55 22.01 9.94
C CYS A 136 36.04 21.74 10.11
N LEU A 137 35.29 22.67 10.70
CA LEU A 137 33.84 22.52 10.87
C LEU A 137 33.11 22.42 9.52
N LEU A 138 33.50 23.24 8.54
CA LEU A 138 32.93 23.19 7.19
C LEU A 138 33.22 21.86 6.49
N GLN A 139 34.41 21.32 6.67
CA GLN A 139 34.80 20.04 6.09
C GLN A 139 34.01 18.88 6.70
N ILE A 140 33.87 18.84 8.03
CA ILE A 140 33.06 17.84 8.72
C ILE A 140 31.60 17.92 8.26
N GLN A 141 31.05 19.12 8.11
CA GLN A 141 29.68 19.33 7.64
C GLN A 141 29.50 18.87 6.18
N ARG A 142 30.49 19.11 5.30
CA ARG A 142 30.44 18.61 3.92
C ARG A 142 30.45 17.07 3.90
N GLN A 143 31.34 16.45 4.68
CA GLN A 143 31.44 15.00 4.77
C GLN A 143 30.16 14.36 5.33
N SER A 144 29.50 14.97 6.31
CA SER A 144 28.24 14.43 6.84
C SER A 144 27.13 14.45 5.79
N ILE A 145 27.05 15.51 4.98
CA ILE A 145 26.06 15.61 3.90
C ILE A 145 26.34 14.58 2.79
N GLU A 146 27.62 14.39 2.44
CA GLU A 146 28.03 13.38 1.46
C GLU A 146 27.70 11.97 1.96
N HIS A 147 28.04 11.66 3.22
CA HIS A 147 27.72 10.37 3.83
C HIS A 147 26.20 10.11 3.91
N GLU A 148 25.37 11.10 4.28
CA GLU A 148 23.91 10.97 4.24
C GLU A 148 23.37 10.71 2.82
N ARG A 149 23.96 11.36 1.82
CA ARG A 149 23.59 11.12 0.41
C ARG A 149 24.00 9.72 -0.05
N GLU A 150 25.17 9.25 0.35
CA GLU A 150 25.62 7.89 0.04
C GLU A 150 24.74 6.84 0.73
N GLN A 151 24.42 7.05 2.01
CA GLN A 151 23.56 6.14 2.77
C GLN A 151 22.14 6.09 2.22
N SER A 152 21.58 7.23 1.81
CA SER A 152 20.25 7.26 1.15
C SER A 152 20.28 6.63 -0.25
N ALA A 153 21.36 6.81 -1.01
CA ALA A 153 21.54 6.14 -2.31
C ALA A 153 21.69 4.62 -2.16
N GLN A 154 22.41 4.15 -1.13
CA GLN A 154 22.55 2.73 -0.81
C GLN A 154 21.21 2.13 -0.39
N ALA A 155 20.48 2.76 0.53
CA ALA A 155 19.16 2.30 0.94
C ALA A 155 18.18 2.18 -0.24
N ALA A 156 18.18 3.16 -1.15
CA ALA A 156 17.37 3.10 -2.37
C ALA A 156 17.82 2.00 -3.35
N SER A 157 19.12 1.68 -3.40
CA SER A 157 19.63 0.56 -4.20
C SER A 157 19.24 -0.80 -3.59
N ASP A 158 19.34 -0.94 -2.28
CA ASP A 158 18.97 -2.15 -1.56
C ASP A 158 17.48 -2.44 -1.75
N GLU A 159 16.61 -1.44 -1.60
CA GLU A 159 15.17 -1.54 -1.84
C GLU A 159 14.86 -1.99 -3.29
N ARG A 160 15.57 -1.45 -4.29
CA ARG A 160 15.42 -1.89 -5.69
C ARG A 160 15.88 -3.32 -5.91
N SER A 161 16.98 -3.72 -5.27
CA SER A 161 17.52 -5.09 -5.37
C SER A 161 16.57 -6.10 -4.72
N GLU A 162 15.96 -5.74 -3.60
CA GLU A 162 14.97 -6.56 -2.90
C GLU A 162 13.68 -6.67 -3.72
N ALA A 163 13.20 -5.57 -4.30
CA ALA A 163 12.04 -5.56 -5.19
C ALA A 163 12.28 -6.45 -6.43
N ALA A 164 13.46 -6.38 -7.05
CA ALA A 164 13.83 -7.22 -8.19
C ALA A 164 13.88 -8.72 -7.80
N LEU A 165 14.43 -9.04 -6.63
CA LEU A 165 14.46 -10.42 -6.12
C LEU A 165 13.05 -10.95 -5.83
N ALA A 166 12.17 -10.11 -5.27
CA ALA A 166 10.78 -10.45 -5.03
C ALA A 166 10.03 -10.72 -6.34
N GLN A 167 10.27 -9.92 -7.38
CA GLN A 167 9.70 -10.14 -8.71
C GLN A 167 10.20 -11.45 -9.33
N GLN A 168 11.50 -11.75 -9.22
CA GLN A 168 12.07 -13.00 -9.72
C GLN A 168 11.43 -14.23 -9.04
N ARG A 169 11.17 -14.18 -7.73
CA ARG A 169 10.47 -15.24 -6.99
C ARG A 169 9.03 -15.43 -7.48
N ARG A 170 8.34 -14.35 -7.83
CA ARG A 170 6.98 -14.40 -8.42
C ARG A 170 7.00 -15.07 -9.78
N GLU A 171 7.91 -14.67 -10.68
CA GLU A 171 8.02 -15.27 -12.00
C GLU A 171 8.37 -16.77 -11.96
N ALA A 172 9.20 -17.19 -11.00
CA ALA A 172 9.50 -18.60 -10.78
C ALA A 172 8.27 -19.39 -10.29
N SER A 173 7.48 -18.79 -9.38
CA SER A 173 6.22 -19.37 -8.92
C SER A 173 5.20 -19.49 -10.07
N ASP A 174 5.06 -18.45 -10.89
CA ASP A 174 4.12 -18.44 -12.01
C ASP A 174 4.49 -19.47 -13.09
N ARG A 175 5.79 -19.63 -13.39
CA ARG A 175 6.26 -20.70 -14.29
C ARG A 175 5.92 -22.09 -13.75
N ASN A 176 6.11 -22.32 -12.44
CA ASN A 176 5.77 -23.59 -11.82
C ASN A 176 4.25 -23.84 -11.85
N ALA A 177 3.43 -22.80 -11.61
CA ALA A 177 1.98 -22.89 -11.67
C ALA A 177 1.46 -23.15 -13.10
N MET A 178 2.02 -22.47 -14.11
CA MET A 178 1.69 -22.72 -15.52
C MET A 178 2.07 -24.14 -15.95
N GLY A 179 3.24 -24.63 -15.55
CA GLY A 179 3.64 -26.02 -15.79
C GLY A 179 2.69 -27.04 -15.16
N ALA A 180 2.24 -26.78 -13.93
CA ALA A 180 1.26 -27.64 -13.25
C ALA A 180 -0.12 -27.63 -13.94
N MET A 181 -0.59 -26.45 -14.39
CA MET A 181 -1.84 -26.35 -15.15
C MET A 181 -1.76 -27.07 -16.50
N GLN A 182 -0.62 -27.00 -17.19
CA GLN A 182 -0.42 -27.72 -18.45
C GLN A 182 -0.46 -29.24 -18.24
N MET A 183 0.18 -29.76 -17.18
CA MET A 183 0.11 -31.18 -16.82
C MET A 183 -1.31 -31.64 -16.48
N LEU A 184 -2.10 -30.80 -15.81
CA LEU A 184 -3.52 -31.10 -15.51
C LEU A 184 -4.36 -31.14 -16.79
N ASN A 185 -4.14 -30.20 -17.71
CA ASN A 185 -4.86 -30.16 -18.98
C ASN A 185 -4.52 -31.36 -19.88
N ASP A 186 -3.24 -31.73 -19.95
CA ASP A 186 -2.78 -32.90 -20.71
C ASP A 186 -3.35 -34.21 -20.16
N ASN A 187 -3.46 -34.33 -18.83
CA ASN A 187 -4.10 -35.48 -18.19
C ASN A 187 -5.61 -35.54 -18.48
N ASN A 188 -6.32 -34.40 -18.46
CA ASN A 188 -7.73 -34.36 -18.80
C ASN A 188 -7.98 -34.70 -20.28
N ASN A 189 -7.16 -34.20 -21.20
CA ASN A 189 -7.28 -34.53 -22.62
C ASN A 189 -7.02 -36.03 -22.88
N LYS A 190 -6.01 -36.63 -22.23
CA LYS A 190 -5.79 -38.08 -22.29
C LYS A 190 -6.96 -38.89 -21.69
N ALA A 191 -7.63 -38.37 -20.67
CA ALA A 191 -8.81 -39.01 -20.10
C ALA A 191 -10.02 -38.94 -21.05
N ILE A 192 -10.22 -37.81 -21.74
CA ILE A 192 -11.27 -37.64 -22.75
C ILE A 192 -11.03 -38.56 -23.96
N ASP A 193 -9.78 -38.69 -24.44
CA ASP A 193 -9.45 -39.61 -25.53
C ASP A 193 -9.71 -41.09 -25.17
N ARG A 194 -9.51 -41.48 -23.89
CA ARG A 194 -9.88 -42.82 -23.41
C ARG A 194 -11.38 -43.05 -23.35
N ILE A 195 -12.17 -42.00 -23.12
CA ILE A 195 -13.64 -42.07 -23.13
C ILE A 195 -14.13 -42.17 -24.58
N ASN A 196 -13.59 -41.38 -25.51
CA ASN A 196 -13.97 -41.40 -26.91
C ASN A 196 -13.56 -42.70 -27.63
N ASN A 197 -12.47 -43.35 -27.21
CA ASN A 197 -12.05 -44.66 -27.75
C ASN A 197 -12.75 -45.88 -27.10
N ARG A 198 -13.61 -45.70 -26.10
CA ARG A 198 -14.55 -46.74 -25.68
C ARG A 198 -15.83 -46.61 -26.49
N VAL A 199 -15.78 -47.20 -27.67
CA VAL A 199 -16.96 -47.53 -28.50
C VAL A 199 -17.93 -48.36 -27.67
N THR A 200 -18.93 -47.72 -27.07
CA THR A 200 -20.23 -48.35 -26.80
C THR A 200 -20.88 -48.70 -28.15
N PRO A 201 -21.48 -49.89 -28.32
CA PRO A 201 -22.22 -50.18 -29.54
C PRO A 201 -23.39 -49.19 -29.62
N GLY A 202 -23.34 -48.31 -30.63
CA GLY A 202 -24.30 -47.23 -30.79
C GLY A 202 -25.69 -47.79 -31.05
N ILE A 203 -26.61 -47.55 -30.12
CA ILE A 203 -28.05 -47.70 -30.35
C ILE A 203 -28.40 -46.65 -31.39
N ASN A 204 -28.84 -47.10 -32.57
CA ASN A 204 -29.11 -46.21 -33.69
C ASN A 204 -30.61 -45.89 -33.67
N CYS A 205 -30.96 -44.70 -33.19
CA CYS A 205 -32.35 -44.26 -33.13
C CYS A 205 -32.70 -43.44 -34.37
N THR A 206 -33.76 -43.83 -35.07
CA THR A 206 -34.35 -43.01 -36.14
C THR A 206 -35.73 -42.53 -35.71
N SER A 207 -35.96 -41.23 -35.89
CA SER A 207 -37.22 -40.56 -35.58
C SER A 207 -37.91 -40.12 -36.88
N TYR A 208 -39.18 -40.48 -37.00
CA TYR A 208 -40.04 -40.03 -38.09
C TYR A 208 -41.21 -39.23 -37.51
N SER A 209 -41.41 -38.02 -38.03
CA SER A 209 -42.56 -37.18 -37.69
C SER A 209 -43.63 -37.29 -38.78
N TYR A 210 -44.84 -37.71 -38.42
CA TYR A 210 -46.00 -37.63 -39.29
C TYR A 210 -47.06 -36.77 -38.60
N GLY A 211 -47.24 -35.54 -39.08
CA GLY A 211 -48.13 -34.56 -38.45
C GLY A 211 -47.63 -34.13 -37.06
N SER A 212 -48.54 -34.08 -36.07
CA SER A 212 -48.24 -33.62 -34.69
C SER A 212 -47.68 -34.70 -33.76
N THR A 213 -47.42 -35.91 -34.26
CA THR A 213 -46.86 -37.02 -33.49
C THR A 213 -45.48 -37.40 -34.02
N VAL A 214 -44.51 -37.48 -33.09
CA VAL A 214 -43.14 -37.97 -33.35
C VAL A 214 -43.00 -39.35 -32.75
N GLN A 215 -42.67 -40.34 -33.58
CA GLN A 215 -42.25 -41.66 -33.09
C GLN A 215 -40.75 -41.80 -33.27
N THR A 216 -40.08 -42.23 -32.19
CA THR A 216 -38.66 -42.53 -32.17
C THR A 216 -38.50 -44.02 -31.91
N ASN A 217 -37.82 -44.71 -32.81
CA ASN A 217 -37.53 -46.12 -32.64
C ASN A 217 -36.01 -46.32 -32.56
N CYS A 218 -35.58 -47.12 -31.59
CA CYS A 218 -34.18 -47.35 -31.26
C CYS A 218 -33.91 -48.85 -31.30
N ASN A 219 -32.93 -49.27 -32.12
CA ASN A 219 -32.40 -50.64 -32.14
C ASN A 219 -31.00 -50.67 -31.52
#